data_AF-A0AAV6TR90-F1
#
_entry.id   AF-A0AAV6TR90-F1
#
_cell.length_a   1.000
_cell.length_b   1.000
_cell.length_c   1.000
_cell.angle_alpha   90.00
_cell.angle_beta   90.00
_cell.angle_gamma   90.00
#
_symmetry.space_group_name_H-M   'P 1'
#
loop_
_entity.id
_entity.type
_entity.pdbx_description
1 polymer ?
#
loop_
_entity_poly.entity_id
_entity_poly.type
_entity_poly.pdbx_seq_one_letter_code
_entity_poly.pdbx_strand_id
1 'polypeptide(L)'
;MGLLGIPRLADEVDIMMIDNAFKLLSSNDIRIHELAWEDILENIYTRTGLDPSPALIEKFLNGAQDEEGFRHTTCPYASTWSRARAASTRLGVTWRCREYGDLEVHIDDKVLTKCDRKKICKTLKESLRNCWANDLIAKPSQGAAIEVTARHKASSHFLRSGDFTTFADWRFIHKDVSTSYASTETPRGMTPYHNAVVATLQWNQRYMF
;
A
#
# COMPACT_ATOMS: atom_id res chain seq x y z
N MET A 1 9.50 19.44 -7.46
CA MET A 1 8.11 19.03 -7.15
C MET A 1 7.62 18.11 -8.27
N GLY A 2 8.00 16.84 -8.28
CA GLY A 2 7.68 15.92 -9.36
C GLY A 2 7.50 14.51 -8.80
N LEU A 3 6.41 13.83 -9.21
CA LEU A 3 5.86 12.56 -8.72
C LEU A 3 4.86 12.65 -7.54
N LEU A 4 3.97 13.64 -7.59
CA LEU A 4 2.62 13.51 -7.00
C LEU A 4 1.70 13.06 -8.14
N GLY A 5 1.12 11.85 -8.12
CA GLY A 5 -0.03 11.65 -9.01
C GLY A 5 -0.52 10.25 -9.32
N ILE A 6 0.27 9.19 -9.15
CA ILE A 6 -0.22 7.83 -9.46
C ILE A 6 -0.47 7.11 -8.14
N PRO A 7 -1.70 7.12 -7.60
CA PRO A 7 -2.05 6.24 -6.48
C PRO A 7 -1.81 4.80 -6.92
N ARG A 8 -1.30 3.96 -6.00
CA ARG A 8 -1.18 2.53 -6.34
C ARG A 8 -2.59 2.03 -6.59
N LEU A 9 -2.81 1.38 -7.73
CA LEU A 9 -4.15 0.92 -8.13
C LEU A 9 -4.81 0.05 -7.04
N ALA A 10 -4.01 -0.71 -6.30
CA ALA A 10 -4.47 -1.49 -5.16
C ALA A 10 -5.15 -0.61 -4.09
N ASP A 11 -4.59 0.57 -3.79
CA ASP A 11 -5.09 1.47 -2.76
C ASP A 11 -6.43 2.10 -3.19
N GLU A 12 -6.58 2.49 -4.46
CA GLU A 12 -7.87 3.03 -4.94
C GLU A 12 -8.98 1.98 -4.91
N VAL A 13 -8.67 0.74 -5.27
CA VAL A 13 -9.62 -0.37 -5.19
C VAL A 13 -10.07 -0.55 -3.74
N ASP A 14 -9.13 -0.53 -2.78
CA ASP A 14 -9.44 -0.70 -1.36
C ASP A 14 -10.32 0.43 -0.82
N ILE A 15 -10.01 1.67 -1.19
CA ILE A 15 -10.84 2.83 -0.85
C ILE A 15 -12.26 2.65 -1.38
N MET A 16 -12.42 2.19 -2.64
CA MET A 16 -13.75 1.98 -3.22
C MET A 16 -14.49 0.82 -2.54
N MET A 17 -13.81 -0.24 -2.11
CA MET A 17 -14.45 -1.36 -1.41
C MET A 17 -15.04 -0.91 -0.06
N ILE A 18 -14.29 -0.09 0.70
CA ILE A 18 -14.76 0.48 1.97
C ILE A 18 -15.90 1.47 1.73
N ASP A 19 -15.73 2.39 0.78
CA ASP A 19 -16.72 3.43 0.46
C ASP A 19 -18.05 2.82 -0.01
N ASN A 20 -18.01 1.80 -0.86
CA ASN A 20 -19.21 1.10 -1.33
C ASN A 20 -19.90 0.34 -0.20
N ALA A 21 -19.16 -0.42 0.62
CA ALA A 21 -19.74 -1.15 1.74
C ALA A 21 -20.41 -0.21 2.75
N PHE A 22 -19.75 0.89 3.10
CA PHE A 22 -20.34 1.88 3.99
C PHE A 22 -21.60 2.50 3.39
N LYS A 23 -21.59 2.84 2.09
CA LYS A 23 -22.75 3.43 1.40
C LYS A 23 -23.96 2.50 1.35
N LEU A 24 -23.75 1.20 1.23
CA LEU A 24 -24.82 0.20 1.27
C LEU A 24 -25.44 0.14 2.68
N LEU A 25 -24.61 -0.04 3.71
CA LEU A 25 -25.05 -0.12 5.10
C LEU A 25 -25.66 1.18 5.63
N SER A 26 -25.24 2.32 5.10
CA SER A 26 -25.73 3.66 5.44
C SER A 26 -26.68 4.25 4.39
N SER A 27 -27.26 3.42 3.52
CA SER A 27 -28.16 3.88 2.46
C SER A 27 -29.35 4.68 3.02
N ASN A 28 -29.82 5.65 2.24
CA ASN A 28 -31.07 6.38 2.53
C ASN A 28 -32.28 5.66 1.93
N ASP A 29 -32.05 4.82 0.92
CA ASP A 29 -33.09 3.94 0.38
C ASP A 29 -33.27 2.78 1.35
N ILE A 30 -34.47 2.69 1.94
CA ILE A 30 -34.84 1.69 2.94
C ILE A 30 -34.64 0.28 2.39
N ARG A 31 -35.01 0.03 1.12
CA ARG A 31 -34.93 -1.32 0.54
C ARG A 31 -33.48 -1.75 0.37
N ILE A 32 -32.63 -0.84 -0.12
CA ILE A 32 -31.20 -1.13 -0.27
C ILE A 32 -30.54 -1.32 1.10
N HIS A 33 -30.94 -0.50 2.08
CA HIS A 33 -30.46 -0.60 3.44
C HIS A 33 -30.81 -1.96 4.05
N GLU A 34 -32.08 -2.35 4.04
CA GLU A 34 -32.56 -3.64 4.55
C GLU A 34 -31.85 -4.82 3.88
N LEU A 35 -31.80 -4.84 2.55
CA LEU A 35 -31.10 -5.91 1.80
C LEU A 35 -29.61 -5.97 2.13
N ALA A 36 -28.94 -4.83 2.30
CA ALA A 36 -27.53 -4.80 2.66
C ALA A 36 -27.27 -5.34 4.06
N TRP A 37 -28.16 -5.02 5.01
CA TRP A 37 -28.09 -5.55 6.37
C TRP A 37 -28.41 -7.05 6.39
N GLU A 38 -29.46 -7.51 5.71
CA GLU A 38 -29.75 -8.94 5.57
C GLU A 38 -28.55 -9.72 4.99
N ASP A 39 -27.96 -9.22 3.91
CA ASP A 39 -26.83 -9.89 3.23
C ASP A 39 -25.57 -9.96 4.12
N ILE A 40 -25.23 -8.90 4.87
CA ILE A 40 -24.06 -8.97 5.78
C ILE A 40 -24.32 -9.89 6.98
N LEU A 41 -25.55 -9.90 7.52
CA LEU A 41 -25.94 -10.77 8.63
C LEU A 41 -25.89 -12.24 8.20
N GLU A 42 -26.44 -12.55 7.02
CA GLU A 42 -26.36 -13.89 6.42
C GLU A 42 -24.91 -14.30 6.14
N ASN A 43 -24.08 -13.38 5.65
CA ASN A 43 -22.66 -13.64 5.41
C ASN A 43 -21.92 -14.02 6.69
N ILE A 44 -22.19 -13.31 7.79
CA ILE A 44 -21.58 -13.55 9.10
C ILE A 44 -22.10 -14.86 9.68
N TYR A 45 -23.41 -15.10 9.65
CA TYR A 45 -24.01 -16.34 10.12
C TYR A 45 -23.45 -17.55 9.35
N THR A 46 -23.37 -17.47 8.03
CA THR A 46 -22.82 -18.56 7.18
C THR A 46 -21.36 -18.86 7.50
N ARG A 47 -20.58 -17.85 7.91
CA ARG A 47 -19.15 -18.00 8.23
C ARG A 47 -18.89 -18.52 9.64
N THR A 48 -19.68 -18.06 10.61
CA THR A 48 -19.40 -18.25 12.03
C THR A 48 -20.34 -19.27 12.69
N GLY A 49 -21.53 -19.49 12.10
CA GLY A 49 -22.62 -20.24 12.71
C GLY A 49 -23.27 -19.53 13.91
N LEU A 50 -22.87 -18.29 14.22
CA LEU A 50 -23.35 -17.52 15.36
C LEU A 50 -24.44 -16.54 14.93
N ASP A 51 -25.36 -16.25 15.86
CA ASP A 51 -26.38 -15.23 15.66
C ASP A 51 -25.71 -13.84 15.52
N PRO A 52 -25.98 -13.10 14.43
CA PRO A 52 -25.21 -11.92 14.11
C PRO A 52 -25.60 -10.72 14.97
N SER A 53 -24.73 -10.38 15.93
CA SER A 53 -24.86 -9.19 16.78
C SER A 53 -24.09 -7.98 16.22
N PRO A 54 -24.44 -6.73 16.61
CA PRO A 54 -23.69 -5.53 16.21
C PRO A 54 -22.18 -5.63 16.54
N ALA A 55 -21.85 -6.20 17.70
CA ALA A 55 -20.46 -6.44 18.09
C ALA A 55 -19.73 -7.44 17.16
N LEU A 56 -20.45 -8.44 16.66
CA LEU A 56 -19.88 -9.40 15.71
C LEU A 56 -19.65 -8.79 14.33
N ILE A 57 -20.52 -7.88 13.89
CA ILE A 57 -20.37 -7.11 12.65
C ILE A 57 -19.13 -6.21 12.72
N GLU A 58 -18.98 -5.50 13.85
CA GLU A 58 -17.80 -4.68 14.12
C GLU A 58 -16.52 -5.52 14.05
N LYS A 59 -16.45 -6.63 14.80
CA LYS A 59 -15.31 -7.56 14.77
C LYS A 59 -15.03 -8.09 13.37
N PHE A 60 -16.09 -8.45 12.63
CA PHE A 60 -15.98 -8.97 11.28
C PHE A 60 -15.35 -7.96 10.33
N LEU A 61 -15.87 -6.73 10.27
CA LEU A 61 -15.40 -5.67 9.37
C LEU A 61 -13.98 -5.20 9.72
N ASN A 62 -13.62 -5.22 11.01
CA ASN A 62 -12.27 -4.93 11.50
C ASN A 62 -11.26 -6.06 11.24
N GLY A 63 -11.71 -7.20 10.71
CA GLY A 63 -10.81 -8.27 10.28
C GLY A 63 -10.33 -9.20 11.38
N ALA A 64 -11.01 -9.25 12.54
CA ALA A 64 -10.67 -10.14 13.65
C ALA A 64 -10.52 -11.60 13.18
N GLN A 65 -9.42 -12.26 13.54
CA GLN A 65 -9.02 -13.54 12.94
C GLN A 65 -9.37 -14.77 13.78
N ASP A 66 -9.42 -14.68 15.12
CA ASP A 66 -8.99 -15.85 15.89
C ASP A 66 -9.90 -16.33 17.05
N GLU A 67 -11.14 -15.87 17.23
CA GLU A 67 -12.05 -16.52 18.20
C GLU A 67 -13.41 -16.96 17.62
N GLU A 68 -14.01 -16.21 16.69
CA GLU A 68 -15.36 -16.53 16.19
C GLU A 68 -15.43 -17.31 14.86
N GLY A 69 -14.32 -17.92 14.41
CA GLY A 69 -14.33 -18.81 13.23
C GLY A 69 -14.32 -18.09 11.86
N PHE A 70 -14.02 -16.79 11.82
CA PHE A 70 -14.03 -15.98 10.59
C PHE A 70 -13.09 -16.46 9.46
N ARG A 71 -12.12 -17.34 9.77
CA ARG A 71 -11.14 -17.91 8.83
C ARG A 71 -11.58 -19.21 8.16
N HIS A 72 -12.77 -19.76 8.46
CA HIS A 72 -13.20 -21.02 7.83
C HIS A 72 -13.06 -20.93 6.30
N THR A 73 -12.09 -21.70 5.81
CA THR A 73 -11.42 -21.58 4.50
C THR A 73 -12.31 -22.03 3.35
N THR A 74 -13.53 -22.44 3.64
CA THR A 74 -14.49 -23.01 2.70
C THR A 74 -15.44 -22.00 2.08
N CYS A 75 -15.39 -20.71 2.45
CA CYS A 75 -16.27 -19.70 1.85
C CYS A 75 -15.73 -19.29 0.46
N PRO A 76 -16.27 -19.80 -0.66
CA PRO A 76 -15.69 -19.64 -1.99
C PRO A 76 -15.99 -18.27 -2.61
N TYR A 77 -16.86 -17.46 -1.98
CA TYR A 77 -17.37 -16.23 -2.55
C TYR A 77 -16.73 -15.01 -1.87
N ALA A 78 -15.94 -14.27 -2.65
CA ALA A 78 -15.46 -12.94 -2.29
C ALA A 78 -16.62 -11.93 -2.32
N SER A 79 -17.42 -11.91 -1.26
CA SER A 79 -18.52 -10.95 -1.09
C SER A 79 -18.00 -9.51 -0.96
N THR A 80 -18.88 -8.53 -1.19
CA THR A 80 -18.61 -7.11 -0.93
C THR A 80 -18.07 -6.90 0.49
N TRP A 81 -18.62 -7.60 1.48
CA TRP A 81 -18.23 -7.51 2.88
C TRP A 81 -16.85 -8.08 3.16
N SER A 82 -16.52 -9.22 2.54
CA SER A 82 -15.19 -9.83 2.67
C SER A 82 -14.10 -8.97 2.01
N ARG A 83 -14.43 -8.30 0.91
CA ARG A 83 -13.53 -7.36 0.24
C ARG A 83 -13.35 -6.09 1.06
N ALA A 84 -14.43 -5.54 1.61
CA ALA A 84 -14.39 -4.38 2.49
C ALA A 84 -13.62 -4.68 3.79
N ARG A 85 -13.82 -5.84 4.41
CA ARG A 85 -13.03 -6.34 5.54
C ARG A 85 -11.53 -6.35 5.21
N ALA A 86 -11.15 -7.00 4.12
CA ALA A 86 -9.74 -7.10 3.73
C ALA A 86 -9.11 -5.74 3.40
N ALA A 87 -9.87 -4.86 2.74
CA ALA A 87 -9.46 -3.48 2.48
C ALA A 87 -9.30 -2.67 3.78
N SER A 88 -10.22 -2.83 4.73
CA SER A 88 -10.18 -2.15 6.04
C SER A 88 -8.93 -2.53 6.83
N THR A 89 -8.60 -3.83 6.85
CA THR A 89 -7.35 -4.31 7.48
C THR A 89 -6.10 -3.74 6.79
N ARG A 90 -6.08 -3.63 5.46
CA ARG A 90 -4.93 -3.08 4.72
C ARG A 90 -4.76 -1.58 4.92
N LEU A 91 -5.86 -0.84 4.96
CA LEU A 91 -5.85 0.62 5.09
C LEU A 91 -5.88 1.10 6.55
N GLY A 92 -5.93 0.20 7.52
CA GLY A 92 -5.98 0.55 8.95
C GLY A 92 -7.28 1.25 9.37
N VAL A 93 -8.38 1.00 8.65
CA VAL A 93 -9.69 1.60 8.93
C VAL A 93 -10.40 0.79 9.99
N THR A 94 -10.94 1.47 11.00
CA THR A 94 -11.71 0.82 12.08
C THR A 94 -13.19 1.16 11.95
N TRP A 95 -14.04 0.15 12.03
CA TRP A 95 -15.48 0.25 12.06
C TRP A 95 -15.96 0.18 13.51
N ARG A 96 -17.04 0.89 13.82
CA ARG A 96 -17.81 0.72 15.06
C ARG A 96 -19.28 0.55 14.76
N CYS A 97 -19.90 -0.42 15.42
CA CYS A 97 -21.31 -0.74 15.21
C CYS A 97 -22.00 -0.82 16.57
N ARG A 98 -22.57 0.31 17.03
CA ARG A 98 -23.23 0.38 18.33
C ARG A 98 -24.57 -0.35 18.30
N GLU A 99 -25.34 -0.10 17.25
CA GLU A 99 -26.67 -0.65 17.01
C GLU A 99 -26.84 -0.96 15.52
N TYR A 100 -27.87 -1.74 15.18
CA TYR A 100 -28.19 -1.97 13.77
C TYR A 100 -28.56 -0.65 13.10
N GLY A 101 -27.91 -0.36 11.98
CA GLY A 101 -28.07 0.90 11.25
C GLY A 101 -27.23 2.08 11.76
N ASP A 102 -26.59 1.97 12.93
CA ASP A 102 -25.68 2.99 13.48
C ASP A 102 -24.21 2.55 13.34
N LEU A 103 -23.65 2.85 12.17
CA LEU A 103 -22.31 2.45 11.77
C LEU A 103 -21.40 3.67 11.62
N GLU A 104 -20.28 3.63 12.32
CA GLU A 104 -19.23 4.64 12.27
C GLU A 104 -17.96 4.06 11.66
N VAL A 105 -17.25 4.90 10.90
CA VAL A 105 -15.93 4.58 10.33
C VAL A 105 -14.90 5.56 10.85
N HIS A 106 -13.85 5.02 11.45
CA HIS A 106 -12.72 5.75 12.01
C HIS A 106 -11.55 5.67 11.03
N ILE A 107 -11.08 6.85 10.59
CA ILE A 107 -9.94 7.02 9.70
C ILE A 107 -9.02 8.03 10.35
N ASP A 108 -7.84 7.60 10.78
CA ASP A 108 -6.95 8.39 11.63
C ASP A 108 -7.72 8.96 12.84
N ASP A 109 -7.72 10.28 13.03
CA ASP A 109 -8.44 10.98 14.11
C ASP A 109 -9.90 11.35 13.73
N LYS A 110 -10.38 10.97 12.54
CA LYS A 110 -11.69 11.37 12.04
C LYS A 110 -12.70 10.25 12.24
N VAL A 111 -13.86 10.61 12.78
CA VAL A 111 -15.04 9.73 12.88
C VAL A 111 -16.05 10.16 11.82
N LEU A 112 -16.45 9.23 10.96
CA LEU A 112 -17.42 9.44 9.90
C LEU A 112 -18.68 8.62 10.18
N THR A 113 -19.82 9.29 10.16
CA THR A 113 -21.14 8.68 10.38
C THR A 113 -21.94 8.63 9.08
N LYS A 114 -23.17 8.11 9.12
CA LYS A 114 -24.10 8.09 7.98
C LYS A 114 -24.26 9.48 7.31
N CYS A 115 -24.20 10.57 8.07
CA CYS A 115 -24.29 11.93 7.53
C CYS A 115 -23.11 12.29 6.63
N ASP A 116 -21.95 11.68 6.85
CA ASP A 116 -20.71 11.94 6.14
C ASP A 116 -20.43 10.95 5.00
N ARG A 117 -21.44 10.18 4.58
CA ARG A 117 -21.34 9.16 3.52
C ARG A 117 -20.64 9.62 2.23
N LYS A 118 -20.80 10.90 1.85
CA LYS A 118 -20.16 11.47 0.64
C LYS A 118 -18.66 11.78 0.84
N LYS A 119 -18.19 11.84 2.07
CA LYS A 119 -16.83 12.25 2.44
C LYS A 119 -15.87 11.08 2.58
N ILE A 120 -16.34 9.84 2.76
CA ILE A 120 -15.48 8.66 3.02
C ILE A 120 -14.34 8.51 2.02
N CYS A 121 -14.68 8.37 0.73
CA CYS A 121 -13.67 8.26 -0.32
C CYS A 121 -12.65 9.41 -0.30
N LYS A 122 -13.13 10.66 -0.09
CA LYS A 122 -12.25 11.82 0.00
C LYS A 122 -11.33 11.75 1.22
N THR A 123 -11.87 11.41 2.38
CA THR A 123 -11.12 11.32 3.65
C THR A 123 -10.07 10.21 3.61
N LEU A 124 -10.39 9.03 3.07
CA LEU A 124 -9.41 7.95 2.87
C LEU A 124 -8.29 8.36 1.91
N LYS A 125 -8.64 9.01 0.79
CA LYS A 125 -7.65 9.53 -0.17
C LYS A 125 -6.73 10.57 0.48
N GLU A 126 -7.27 11.46 1.30
CA GLU A 126 -6.48 12.45 2.03
C GLU A 126 -5.56 11.81 3.06
N SER A 127 -6.06 10.86 3.85
CA SER A 127 -5.28 10.10 4.84
C SER A 127 -4.07 9.41 4.18
N LEU A 128 -4.30 8.67 3.10
CA LEU A 128 -3.23 7.98 2.39
C LEU A 128 -2.20 8.94 1.77
N ARG A 129 -2.65 10.06 1.20
CA ARG A 129 -1.75 11.08 0.67
C ARG A 129 -0.88 11.68 1.77
N ASN A 130 -1.43 11.92 2.96
CA ASN A 130 -0.68 12.42 4.10
C ASN A 130 0.32 11.38 4.61
N CYS A 131 -0.08 10.12 4.71
CA CYS A 131 0.81 9.01 5.04
C CYS A 131 2.00 8.94 4.06
N TRP A 132 1.75 8.96 2.75
CA TRP A 132 2.81 8.97 1.75
C TRP A 132 3.68 10.22 1.80
N ALA A 133 3.10 11.39 2.07
CA ALA A 133 3.86 12.63 2.21
C ALA A 133 4.80 12.54 3.42
N ASN A 134 4.33 12.03 4.56
CA ASN A 134 5.13 11.83 5.76
C ASN A 134 6.23 10.79 5.52
N ASP A 135 5.93 9.66 4.88
CA ASP A 135 6.91 8.65 4.49
C ASP A 135 7.99 9.22 3.56
N LEU A 136 7.61 10.12 2.65
CA LEU A 136 8.54 10.77 1.74
C LEU A 136 9.42 11.79 2.46
N ILE A 137 8.86 12.53 3.41
CA ILE A 137 9.59 13.49 4.26
C ILE A 137 10.58 12.78 5.18
N ALA A 138 10.19 11.64 5.73
CA ALA A 138 11.03 10.87 6.65
C ALA A 138 12.23 10.19 5.97
N LYS A 139 12.31 10.16 4.63
CA LYS A 139 13.42 9.52 3.92
C LYS A 139 14.73 10.32 4.10
N PRO A 140 15.80 9.70 4.63
CA PRO A 140 17.08 10.39 4.88
C PRO A 140 17.73 11.03 3.65
N SER A 141 17.44 10.50 2.45
CA SER A 141 17.99 10.98 1.18
C SER A 141 17.19 12.12 0.56
N GLN A 142 16.13 12.62 1.22
CA GLN A 142 15.31 13.70 0.69
C GLN A 142 16.16 15.00 0.62
N GLY A 143 16.30 15.57 -0.58
CA GLY A 143 17.08 16.79 -0.80
C GLY A 143 18.56 16.59 -1.14
N ALA A 144 19.11 15.38 -1.02
CA ALA A 144 20.51 15.08 -1.37
C ALA A 144 20.82 15.37 -2.86
N ALA A 145 19.86 15.09 -3.76
CA ALA A 145 19.99 15.45 -5.17
C ALA A 145 20.08 16.97 -5.38
N ILE A 146 19.27 17.75 -4.66
CA ILE A 146 19.28 19.22 -4.73
C ILE A 146 20.62 19.75 -4.21
N GLU A 147 21.12 19.22 -3.10
CA GLU A 147 22.41 19.61 -2.53
C GLU A 147 23.59 19.37 -3.51
N VAL A 148 23.63 18.19 -4.14
CA VAL A 148 24.65 17.85 -5.15
C VAL A 148 24.54 18.75 -6.37
N THR A 149 23.32 19.06 -6.83
CA THR A 149 23.13 20.02 -7.93
C THR A 149 23.54 21.44 -7.53
N ALA A 150 23.23 21.91 -6.32
CA ALA A 150 23.56 23.27 -5.89
C ALA A 150 25.08 23.53 -5.80
N ARG A 151 25.89 22.48 -5.59
CA ARG A 151 27.35 22.59 -5.44
C ARG A 151 28.13 22.79 -6.75
N HIS A 152 27.57 22.51 -7.92
CA HIS A 152 28.31 22.55 -9.18
C HIS A 152 27.60 23.39 -10.27
N LYS A 153 28.27 24.41 -10.82
CA LYS A 153 27.68 25.35 -11.80
C LYS A 153 27.11 24.66 -13.06
N ALA A 154 27.70 23.52 -13.46
CA ALA A 154 27.23 22.72 -14.61
C ALA A 154 25.96 21.89 -14.33
N SER A 155 25.54 21.74 -13.08
CA SER A 155 24.32 20.98 -12.72
C SER A 155 23.03 21.65 -13.22
N SER A 156 23.08 22.94 -13.51
CA SER A 156 22.00 23.73 -14.09
C SER A 156 21.53 23.18 -15.45
N HIS A 157 22.38 22.40 -16.13
CA HIS A 157 22.02 21.74 -17.39
C HIS A 157 20.98 20.63 -17.23
N PHE A 158 20.88 20.00 -16.06
CA PHE A 158 19.88 18.95 -15.79
C PHE A 158 18.44 19.48 -15.80
N LEU A 159 18.26 20.77 -15.51
CA LEU A 159 16.93 21.42 -15.52
C LEU A 159 16.51 21.88 -16.92
N ARG A 160 17.45 22.00 -17.88
CA ARG A 160 17.16 22.55 -19.21
C ARG A 160 16.69 21.49 -20.21
N SER A 161 17.18 20.25 -20.12
CA SER A 161 16.77 19.17 -21.02
C SER A 161 15.80 18.16 -20.38
N GLY A 162 15.73 18.08 -19.05
CA GLY A 162 14.80 17.19 -18.35
C GLY A 162 15.18 15.70 -18.35
N ASP A 163 16.19 15.31 -19.13
CA ASP A 163 16.54 13.91 -19.44
C ASP A 163 16.99 13.05 -18.24
N PHE A 164 17.23 13.64 -17.07
CA PHE A 164 17.69 12.93 -15.85
C PHE A 164 16.92 13.32 -14.57
N THR A 165 15.73 13.90 -14.71
CA THR A 165 14.94 14.40 -13.56
C THR A 165 13.91 13.41 -13.02
N THR A 166 13.83 12.20 -13.56
CA THR A 166 12.96 11.15 -13.03
C THR A 166 13.60 10.52 -11.79
N PHE A 167 13.02 10.82 -10.63
CA PHE A 167 13.37 10.24 -9.32
C PHE A 167 13.35 8.70 -9.26
N ALA A 168 12.97 8.02 -10.35
CA ALA A 168 12.80 6.58 -10.46
C ALA A 168 14.08 5.83 -10.92
N ASP A 169 15.02 6.49 -11.61
CA ASP A 169 16.21 5.80 -12.15
C ASP A 169 17.32 5.56 -11.12
N TRP A 170 17.22 6.13 -9.93
CA TRP A 170 18.25 5.95 -8.90
C TRP A 170 18.22 4.56 -8.24
N ARG A 171 17.21 3.73 -8.52
CA ARG A 171 17.10 2.35 -7.98
C ARG A 171 17.95 1.31 -8.70
N PHE A 172 18.61 1.65 -9.81
CA PHE A 172 19.43 0.69 -10.55
C PHE A 172 20.94 0.78 -10.30
N ILE A 173 21.43 1.81 -9.60
CA ILE A 173 22.89 2.04 -9.45
C ILE A 173 23.46 1.41 -8.16
N HIS A 174 22.64 1.20 -7.12
CA HIS A 174 23.09 0.58 -5.87
C HIS A 174 22.10 -0.46 -5.34
N LYS A 175 22.13 -1.67 -5.91
CA LYS A 175 21.92 -2.87 -5.10
C LYS A 175 23.28 -3.20 -4.48
N ASP A 176 23.46 -2.84 -3.22
CA ASP A 176 24.57 -3.36 -2.43
C ASP A 176 24.46 -4.88 -2.39
N VAL A 177 25.30 -5.55 -3.19
CA VAL A 177 25.64 -6.96 -3.00
C VAL A 177 26.48 -7.04 -1.73
N SER A 178 25.81 -7.04 -0.59
CA SER A 178 26.40 -7.37 0.71
C SER A 178 25.59 -8.49 1.34
N THR A 179 25.67 -9.69 0.77
CA THR A 179 25.35 -10.91 1.52
C THR A 179 26.12 -12.11 0.96
N SER A 180 26.98 -12.65 1.83
CA SER A 180 27.50 -14.02 1.89
C SER A 180 28.30 -14.59 0.70
N TYR A 181 29.63 -14.63 0.85
CA TYR A 181 30.37 -15.87 0.62
C TYR A 181 31.37 -16.06 1.77
N ALA A 182 30.98 -16.94 2.68
CA ALA A 182 31.84 -17.53 3.67
C ALA A 182 32.93 -18.37 2.97
N SER A 183 34.10 -18.40 3.61
CA SER A 183 35.27 -19.18 3.26
C SER A 183 34.96 -20.69 3.19
N THR A 184 35.35 -21.37 2.11
CA THR A 184 35.81 -22.78 2.12
C THR A 184 36.41 -23.17 0.76
N GLU A 185 37.73 -23.38 0.78
CA GLU A 185 38.53 -24.43 0.10
C GLU A 185 38.23 -24.87 -1.36
N THR A 186 39.23 -24.69 -2.24
CA THR A 186 39.51 -25.48 -3.47
C THR A 186 40.24 -26.80 -3.10
N PRO A 187 40.47 -27.84 -3.96
CA PRO A 187 40.56 -27.81 -5.44
C PRO A 187 40.11 -29.09 -6.23
N ARG A 188 40.02 -29.00 -7.58
CA ARG A 188 40.56 -29.93 -8.62
C ARG A 188 39.75 -29.84 -9.93
N GLY A 189 40.45 -29.73 -11.08
CA GLY A 189 39.92 -30.15 -12.39
C GLY A 189 40.00 -29.17 -13.58
N MET A 190 41.21 -28.82 -14.02
CA MET A 190 41.67 -28.75 -15.43
C MET A 190 40.73 -28.18 -16.55
N THR A 191 40.92 -26.88 -16.87
CA THR A 191 41.07 -26.18 -18.20
C THR A 191 40.19 -26.51 -19.43
N PRO A 192 40.22 -25.71 -20.53
CA PRO A 192 40.64 -24.30 -20.72
C PRO A 192 39.57 -23.46 -21.47
N TYR A 193 39.48 -22.15 -21.25
CA TYR A 193 39.44 -21.18 -22.36
C TYR A 193 39.93 -19.84 -21.84
N HIS A 194 41.18 -19.59 -22.23
CA HIS A 194 41.96 -18.38 -22.01
C HIS A 194 41.38 -17.25 -22.87
N ASN A 195 41.48 -16.02 -22.34
CA ASN A 195 41.33 -14.72 -23.02
C ASN A 195 39.94 -14.06 -23.00
N ALA A 196 39.69 -13.22 -21.97
CA ALA A 196 39.04 -11.91 -22.13
C ALA A 196 39.07 -10.99 -20.88
N VAL A 197 40.05 -11.10 -19.96
CA VAL A 197 40.08 -10.24 -18.73
C VAL A 197 41.36 -9.38 -18.62
N VAL A 198 42.09 -9.17 -19.71
CA VAL A 198 43.31 -8.31 -19.69
C VAL A 198 43.15 -6.99 -20.47
N ALA A 199 41.96 -6.65 -20.98
CA ALA A 199 41.78 -5.51 -21.88
C ALA A 199 41.06 -4.27 -21.29
N THR A 200 40.98 -4.10 -19.98
CA THR A 200 40.31 -2.91 -19.38
C THR A 200 41.03 -2.29 -18.17
N LEU A 201 42.33 -2.56 -18.02
CA LEU A 201 43.22 -1.85 -17.08
C LEU A 201 44.39 -1.12 -17.80
N GLN A 202 44.17 -0.68 -19.05
CA GLN A 202 45.15 0.12 -19.82
C GLN A 202 44.52 1.29 -20.61
N TRP A 203 43.42 1.87 -20.12
CA TRP A 203 42.81 3.06 -20.76
C TRP A 203 42.53 4.22 -19.78
N ASN A 204 43.36 4.37 -18.75
CA ASN A 204 43.28 5.50 -17.82
C ASN A 204 44.67 6.05 -17.44
N GLN A 205 45.55 6.25 -18.44
CA GLN A 205 46.81 6.97 -18.24
C GLN A 205 47.26 7.83 -19.44
N ARG A 206 46.34 8.33 -20.29
CA ARG A 206 46.78 9.11 -21.47
C ARG A 206 46.20 10.51 -21.71
N TYR A 207 45.47 11.12 -20.78
CA TYR A 207 45.18 12.56 -20.89
C TYR A 207 45.18 13.25 -19.52
N MET A 208 46.37 13.44 -18.98
CA MET A 208 46.68 14.56 -18.08
C MET A 208 47.94 15.26 -18.65
N PHE A 209 47.70 16.21 -19.54
CA PHE A 209 48.40 17.50 -19.65
C PHE A 209 47.44 18.46 -20.36
#